data_AF-A0A962C4S1-F1
#
_entry.id   AF-A0A962C4S1-F1
#
_cell.length_a   1.000
_cell.length_b   1.000
_cell.length_c   1.000
_cell.angle_alpha   90.00
_cell.angle_beta   90.00
_cell.angle_gamma   90.00
#
_symmetry.space_group_name_H-M   'P 1'
#
loop_
_entity.id
_entity.type
_entity.pdbx_description
1 polymer ?
#
loop_
_entity_poly.entity_id
_entity_poly.type
_entity_poly.pdbx_seq_one_letter_code
_entity_poly.pdbx_strand_id
1 'polypeptide(L)'
;ASGHAVGDAIADIADAGCDVARAEIRDWVRRGLDLLPTEQRMTLELAYFLGQSCEEIATIMNCAVGTVKARMFHARVRLRNTLPALGGEPGAINSPDTE
;
A
#
# COMPACT_ATOMS: atom_id res chain seq x y z
N ALA A 1 23.55 -39.49 18.90
CA ALA A 1 23.32 -39.09 17.49
C ALA A 1 21.92 -38.49 17.42
N SER A 2 21.84 -37.16 17.33
CA SER A 2 21.72 -36.41 16.07
C SER A 2 20.24 -36.27 15.69
N GLY A 3 19.70 -35.06 15.76
CA GLY A 3 18.32 -34.80 15.37
C GLY A 3 17.78 -33.38 15.59
N HIS A 4 18.62 -32.33 15.72
CA HIS A 4 18.13 -31.00 16.10
C HIS A 4 18.59 -29.81 15.23
N ALA A 5 19.20 -30.03 14.07
CA ALA A 5 19.75 -28.91 13.26
C ALA A 5 18.96 -28.57 11.99
N VAL A 6 17.89 -29.31 11.66
CA VAL A 6 17.19 -29.12 10.38
C VAL A 6 16.07 -28.08 10.48
N GLY A 7 15.43 -27.90 11.65
CA GLY A 7 14.26 -27.02 11.82
C GLY A 7 14.55 -25.52 11.82
N ASP A 8 15.72 -25.12 12.30
CA ASP A 8 16.10 -23.70 12.44
C ASP A 8 16.46 -23.07 11.07
N ALA A 9 17.10 -23.84 10.18
CA ALA A 9 17.48 -23.39 8.85
C ALA A 9 16.29 -23.15 7.89
N ILE A 10 15.13 -23.74 8.16
CA ILE A 10 13.93 -23.59 7.31
C ILE A 10 13.14 -22.32 7.66
N ALA A 11 13.23 -21.88 8.92
CA ALA A 11 12.63 -20.62 9.36
C ALA A 11 13.36 -19.40 8.77
N ASP A 12 14.70 -19.46 8.67
CA ASP A 12 15.52 -18.39 8.09
C ASP A 12 15.26 -18.19 6.58
N ILE A 13 15.03 -19.28 5.83
CA ILE A 13 14.68 -19.22 4.40
C ILE A 13 13.27 -18.63 4.18
N ALA A 14 12.32 -18.93 5.09
CA ALA A 14 10.97 -18.41 5.03
C ALA A 14 10.88 -16.93 5.44
N ASP A 15 11.69 -16.50 6.40
CA ASP A 15 11.83 -15.11 6.85
C ASP A 15 12.47 -14.24 5.75
N ALA A 16 13.59 -14.71 5.16
CA ALA A 16 14.25 -14.04 4.04
C ALA A 16 13.35 -13.90 2.80
N GLY A 17 12.53 -14.92 2.49
CA GLY A 17 11.55 -14.85 1.39
C GLY A 17 10.42 -13.85 1.65
N CYS A 18 9.98 -13.74 2.91
CA CYS A 18 8.94 -12.80 3.32
C CYS A 18 9.44 -11.35 3.30
N ASP A 19 10.67 -11.09 3.76
CA ASP A 19 11.26 -9.76 3.75
C ASP A 19 11.56 -9.24 2.34
N VAL A 20 12.03 -10.09 1.43
CA VAL A 20 12.23 -9.72 0.03
C VAL A 20 10.88 -9.44 -0.64
N ALA A 21 9.88 -10.31 -0.49
CA ALA A 21 8.55 -10.06 -1.03
C ALA A 21 7.92 -8.77 -0.47
N ARG A 22 8.11 -8.49 0.82
CA ARG A 22 7.64 -7.27 1.48
C ARG A 22 8.41 -6.03 1.02
N ALA A 23 9.70 -6.17 0.70
CA ALA A 23 10.49 -5.10 0.10
C ALA A 23 10.03 -4.77 -1.32
N GLU A 24 9.78 -5.78 -2.15
CA GLU A 24 9.27 -5.63 -3.51
C GLU A 24 7.89 -4.97 -3.53
N ILE A 25 6.95 -5.44 -2.69
CA ILE A 25 5.62 -4.82 -2.55
C ILE A 25 5.74 -3.34 -2.15
N ARG A 26 6.61 -3.03 -1.18
CA ARG A 26 6.83 -1.65 -0.73
C ARG A 26 7.42 -0.79 -1.86
N ASP A 27 8.32 -1.33 -2.65
CA ASP A 27 8.92 -0.61 -3.77
C ASP A 27 7.89 -0.33 -4.87
N TRP A 28 7.05 -1.32 -5.21
CA TRP A 28 5.95 -1.13 -6.15
C TRP A 28 4.91 -0.12 -5.67
N VAL A 29 4.55 -0.14 -4.38
CA VAL A 29 3.66 0.87 -3.79
C VAL A 29 4.29 2.26 -3.85
N ARG A 30 5.59 2.39 -3.54
CA ARG A 30 6.31 3.67 -3.64
C ARG A 30 6.35 4.20 -5.07
N ARG A 31 6.70 3.36 -6.05
CA ARG A 31 6.67 3.73 -7.47
C ARG A 31 5.26 4.07 -7.94
N GLY A 32 4.27 3.30 -7.48
CA GLY A 32 2.86 3.56 -7.71
C GLY A 32 2.46 4.95 -7.24
N LEU A 33 2.81 5.30 -6.00
CA LEU A 33 2.60 6.62 -5.39
C LEU A 33 3.35 7.74 -6.11
N ASP A 34 4.56 7.48 -6.60
CA ASP A 34 5.36 8.45 -7.36
C ASP A 34 4.67 8.82 -8.69
N LEU A 35 3.96 7.89 -9.30
CA LEU A 35 3.19 8.10 -10.53
C LEU A 35 1.87 8.86 -10.30
N LEU A 36 1.46 9.10 -9.05
CA LEU A 36 0.33 9.97 -8.76
C LEU A 36 0.74 11.44 -8.79
N PRO A 37 -0.17 12.33 -9.24
CA PRO A 37 0.01 13.76 -9.09
C PRO A 37 0.08 14.12 -7.60
N THR A 38 0.89 15.12 -7.29
CA THR A 38 1.20 15.56 -5.92
C THR A 38 -0.05 15.73 -5.06
N GLU A 39 -1.12 16.30 -5.61
CA GLU A 39 -2.38 16.52 -4.87
C GLU A 39 -3.07 15.21 -4.45
N GLN A 40 -3.03 14.18 -5.30
CA GLN A 40 -3.61 12.87 -4.98
C GLN A 40 -2.75 12.11 -3.98
N ARG A 41 -1.42 12.18 -4.12
CA ARG A 41 -0.48 11.60 -3.17
C ARG A 41 -0.64 12.22 -1.79
N MET A 42 -0.62 13.55 -1.71
CA MET A 42 -0.78 14.29 -0.46
C MET A 42 -2.11 13.95 0.24
N THR A 43 -3.19 13.81 -0.53
CA THR A 43 -4.49 13.36 0.00
C THR A 43 -4.39 11.97 0.66
N LEU A 44 -3.72 11.01 0.01
CA LEU A 44 -3.50 9.69 0.57
C LEU A 44 -2.55 9.71 1.77
N GLU A 45 -1.51 10.54 1.73
CA GLU A 45 -0.57 10.67 2.84
C GLU A 45 -1.26 11.20 4.11
N LEU A 46 -2.06 12.26 3.98
CA LEU A 46 -2.83 12.80 5.10
C LEU A 46 -3.82 11.77 5.67
N ALA A 47 -4.47 10.99 4.81
CA ALA A 47 -5.45 10.00 5.24
C ALA A 47 -4.83 8.76 5.88
N TYR A 48 -3.79 8.20 5.28
CA TYR A 48 -3.22 6.91 5.70
C TYR A 48 -2.03 7.05 6.65
N PHE A 49 -1.19 8.08 6.49
CA PHE A 49 -0.02 8.28 7.36
C PHE A 49 -0.36 9.18 8.55
N LEU A 50 -1.18 10.21 8.36
CA LEU A 50 -1.59 11.11 9.45
C LEU A 50 -2.96 10.76 10.05
N GLY A 51 -3.68 9.79 9.47
CA GLY A 51 -4.98 9.36 9.99
C GLY A 51 -6.08 10.43 9.94
N GLN A 52 -5.94 11.43 9.07
CA GLN A 52 -6.86 12.56 8.99
C GLN A 52 -8.17 12.17 8.31
N SER A 53 -9.28 12.73 8.80
CA SER A 53 -10.60 12.58 8.19
C SER A 53 -10.68 13.35 6.86
N CYS A 54 -11.58 12.95 5.95
CA CYS A 54 -11.76 13.65 4.67
C CYS A 54 -12.10 15.15 4.84
N GLU A 55 -12.77 15.51 5.93
CA GLU A 55 -13.10 16.89 6.29
C GLU A 55 -11.86 17.68 6.74
N GLU A 56 -11.01 17.09 7.58
CA GLU A 56 -9.73 17.70 7.99
C GLU A 56 -8.80 17.88 6.80
N ILE A 57 -8.71 16.87 5.91
CA ILE A 57 -7.91 16.94 4.68
C ILE A 57 -8.41 18.06 3.77
N ALA A 58 -9.73 18.21 3.64
CA ALA A 58 -10.34 19.29 2.87
C ALA A 58 -9.94 20.66 3.42
N THR A 59 -9.93 20.82 4.74
CA THR A 59 -9.46 22.03 5.42
C THR A 59 -7.97 22.27 5.18
N ILE A 60 -7.12 21.26 5.37
CA ILE A 60 -5.65 21.34 5.20
C ILE A 60 -5.28 21.69 3.75
N MET A 61 -5.95 21.06 2.78
CA MET A 61 -5.71 21.28 1.35
C MET A 61 -6.50 22.46 0.78
N ASN A 62 -7.28 23.16 1.59
CA ASN A 62 -8.15 24.27 1.20
C ASN A 62 -9.03 23.93 -0.02
N CYS A 63 -9.69 22.77 0.00
CA CYS A 63 -10.52 22.25 -1.09
C CYS A 63 -11.80 21.60 -0.55
N ALA A 64 -12.78 21.32 -1.42
CA ALA A 64 -14.03 20.70 -0.97
C ALA A 64 -13.85 19.21 -0.58
N VAL A 65 -14.61 18.73 0.41
CA VAL A 65 -14.62 17.31 0.81
C VAL A 65 -14.96 16.39 -0.38
N GLY A 66 -15.83 16.84 -1.28
CA GLY A 66 -16.13 16.12 -2.53
C GLY A 66 -14.90 15.98 -3.44
N THR A 67 -14.05 17.00 -3.50
CA THR A 67 -12.78 16.97 -4.23
C THR A 67 -11.79 16.00 -3.59
N VAL A 68 -11.71 15.95 -2.26
CA VAL A 68 -10.87 14.98 -1.53
C VAL A 68 -11.30 13.55 -1.86
N LYS A 69 -12.61 13.25 -1.79
CA LYS A 69 -13.15 11.93 -2.14
C LYS A 69 -12.87 11.56 -3.59
N ALA A 70 -13.04 12.50 -4.52
CA ALA A 70 -12.71 12.29 -5.92
C ALA A 70 -11.20 12.04 -6.12
N ARG A 71 -10.34 12.82 -5.47
CA ARG A 71 -8.88 12.63 -5.49
C ARG A 71 -8.48 11.26 -4.96
N MET A 72 -9.04 10.81 -3.83
CA MET A 72 -8.82 9.46 -3.32
C MET A 72 -9.29 8.38 -4.28
N PHE A 73 -10.47 8.55 -4.88
CA PHE A 73 -10.99 7.59 -5.85
C PHE A 73 -10.06 7.47 -7.07
N HIS A 74 -9.71 8.60 -7.69
CA HIS A 74 -8.78 8.62 -8.83
C HIS A 74 -7.40 8.10 -8.46
N ALA A 75 -6.93 8.39 -7.24
CA ALA A 75 -5.68 7.88 -6.72
C ALA A 75 -5.67 6.35 -6.63
N ARG A 76 -6.71 5.76 -6.05
CA ARG A 76 -6.89 4.30 -5.94
C ARG A 76 -7.04 3.65 -7.32
N VAL A 77 -7.78 4.26 -8.23
CA VAL A 77 -7.93 3.75 -9.61
C VAL A 77 -6.58 3.77 -10.34
N ARG A 78 -5.79 4.84 -10.19
CA ARG A 78 -4.44 4.90 -10.76
C ARG A 78 -3.55 3.82 -10.16
N LEU A 79 -3.47 3.72 -8.83
CA LEU A 79 -2.69 2.67 -8.18
C LEU A 79 -3.12 1.28 -8.66
N ARG A 80 -4.42 1.02 -8.78
CA ARG A 80 -4.95 -0.26 -9.30
C ARG A 80 -4.51 -0.55 -10.72
N ASN A 81 -4.36 0.46 -11.59
CA ASN A 81 -3.91 0.27 -12.96
C ASN A 81 -2.37 0.16 -13.07
N THR A 82 -1.65 0.82 -12.16
CA THR A 82 -0.19 0.93 -12.20
C THR A 82 0.51 -0.22 -11.47
N LEU A 83 -0.01 -0.65 -10.31
CA LEU A 83 0.57 -1.75 -9.52
C LEU A 83 0.68 -3.09 -10.28
N PRO A 84 -0.34 -3.57 -11.02
CA PRO A 84 -0.19 -4.79 -11.83
C PRO A 84 0.84 -4.64 -12.94
N ALA A 85 1.02 -3.43 -13.49
CA ALA A 85 2.07 -3.17 -14.47
C ALA A 85 3.49 -3.14 -13.85
N LEU A 86 3.59 -2.93 -12.53
CA LEU A 86 4.86 -2.89 -11.80
C LEU A 86 5.26 -4.26 -11.21
N GLY A 87 4.37 -5.25 -11.21
CA GLY A 87 4.61 -6.59 -10.65
C GLY A 87 3.69 -6.99 -9.50
N GLY A 88 2.77 -6.11 -9.08
CA GLY A 88 1.78 -6.41 -8.04
C GLY A 88 0.55 -7.09 -8.62
N GLU A 89 0.51 -8.43 -8.56
CA GLU A 89 -0.72 -9.19 -8.87
C GLU A 89 -1.91 -8.59 -8.08
N PRO A 90 -2.99 -8.15 -8.73
CA PRO A 90 -4.06 -7.38 -8.10
C PRO A 90 -4.98 -8.21 -7.17
N GLY A 91 -4.51 -9.33 -6.61
CA GLY A 91 -5.33 -10.40 -6.05
C GLY A 91 -5.42 -10.54 -4.52
N ALA A 92 -4.62 -9.86 -3.70
CA ALA A 92 -4.50 -10.25 -2.28
C ALA A 92 -5.03 -9.26 -1.22
N ILE A 93 -5.45 -8.05 -1.58
CA ILE A 93 -5.87 -7.03 -0.58
C ILE A 93 -7.38 -6.89 -0.36
N ASN A 94 -8.21 -7.78 -0.93
CA ASN A 94 -9.64 -7.81 -0.65
C ASN A 94 -10.06 -9.22 -0.18
N SER A 95 -9.68 -9.57 1.05
CA SER A 95 -10.57 -10.40 1.87
C SER A 95 -11.46 -9.43 2.66
N PRO A 96 -12.75 -9.29 2.32
CA PRO A 96 -13.74 -8.80 3.27
C PRO A 96 -13.98 -9.92 4.29
N ASP A 97 -13.04 -10.13 5.22
CA ASP A 97 -13.32 -10.92 6.42
C ASP A 97 -13.81 -9.95 7.49
N THR A 98 -15.13 -9.76 7.47
CA THR A 98 -15.90 -9.30 8.60
C THR A 98 -16.91 -10.42 8.83
N GLU A 99 -16.50 -11.42 9.60
CA GLU A 99 -17.42 -12.30 10.32
C GLU A 99 -17.68 -11.73 11.72
#